data_AF-A0AAW0NJW0-F1
#
_entry.id   AF-A0AAW0NJW0-F1
#
_cell.length_a   1.000
_cell.length_b   1.000
_cell.length_c   1.000
_cell.angle_alpha   90.00
_cell.angle_beta   90.00
_cell.angle_gamma   90.00
#
_symmetry.space_group_name_H-M   'P 1'
#
loop_
_entity.id
_entity.type
_entity.pdbx_description
1 polymer ?
#
loop_
_entity_poly.entity_id
_entity_poly.type
_entity_poly.pdbx_seq_one_letter_code
_entity_poly.pdbx_strand_id
1 'polypeptide(L)'
;MSGHPEQNERTEVYVHTEKTQKCGQCGLLSMEQGAKVEDITTVRATYVQPKDPGVRLKGSRLELLEKHLTETIREKLELQLKPAPCEPEYCSVTQESFTIQGFVPLRERVTPVHDYRSEESITFWSKNLQHIQGVTPVRSLVAPFRKCSEFSRPISERLDEPSPPPED
;
A
#
# COMPACT_ATOMS: atom_id res chain seq x y z
N MET A 1 102.01 -18.04 23.07
CA MET A 1 102.07 -18.25 21.61
C MET A 1 101.13 -19.39 21.25
N SER A 2 100.08 -19.08 20.50
CA SER A 2 99.22 -19.95 19.66
C SER A 2 98.08 -19.01 19.22
N GLY A 3 98.05 -18.48 17.98
CA GLY A 3 97.45 -19.11 16.78
C GLY A 3 95.91 -19.07 16.92
N HIS A 4 95.04 -18.54 16.06
CA HIS A 4 94.97 -18.10 14.66
C HIS A 4 93.77 -17.12 14.54
N PRO A 5 93.58 -16.35 13.45
CA PRO A 5 92.23 -15.90 13.07
C PRO A 5 91.78 -16.50 11.74
N GLU A 6 90.49 -16.85 11.73
CA GLU A 6 89.71 -17.47 10.66
C GLU A 6 89.04 -16.39 9.78
N GLN A 7 88.95 -16.67 8.48
CA GLN A 7 88.43 -15.79 7.43
C GLN A 7 86.91 -15.64 7.55
N ASN A 8 86.33 -14.47 7.23
CA ASN A 8 85.03 -14.47 6.55
C ASN A 8 84.73 -13.20 5.72
N GLU A 9 84.54 -13.48 4.43
CA GLU A 9 83.69 -12.95 3.36
C GLU A 9 83.20 -11.49 3.31
N ARG A 10 83.44 -10.93 2.13
CA ARG A 10 82.99 -9.65 1.58
C ARG A 10 81.62 -9.83 0.91
N THR A 11 80.58 -9.17 1.41
CA THR A 11 79.32 -8.95 0.69
C THR A 11 79.27 -7.52 0.16
N GLU A 12 79.29 -7.39 -1.16
CA GLU A 12 79.14 -6.12 -1.87
C GLU A 12 77.67 -5.68 -1.80
N VAL A 13 77.44 -4.49 -1.22
CA VAL A 13 76.11 -3.89 -1.10
C VAL A 13 75.83 -3.06 -2.35
N TYR A 14 74.85 -3.52 -3.14
CA TYR A 14 74.38 -2.85 -4.33
C TYR A 14 73.60 -1.58 -3.96
N VAL A 15 74.15 -0.40 -4.27
CA VAL A 15 73.52 0.89 -3.99
C VAL A 15 72.49 1.18 -5.08
N HIS A 16 71.20 1.09 -4.75
CA HIS A 16 70.13 1.61 -5.60
C HIS A 16 70.08 3.14 -5.44
N THR A 17 70.46 3.88 -6.48
CA THR A 17 70.35 5.35 -6.48
C THR A 17 68.92 5.76 -6.80
N GLU A 18 68.17 6.21 -5.80
CA GLU A 18 66.85 6.80 -6.00
C GLU A 18 66.98 8.17 -6.67
N LYS A 19 66.19 8.38 -7.72
CA LYS A 19 66.17 9.60 -8.51
C LYS A 19 65.26 10.63 -7.83
N THR A 20 65.84 11.54 -7.07
CA THR A 20 65.11 12.63 -6.42
C THR A 20 64.52 13.60 -7.44
N GLN A 21 63.31 14.07 -7.12
CA GLN A 21 62.43 14.90 -7.95
C GLN A 21 63.14 16.14 -8.51
N LYS A 22 63.04 16.36 -9.83
CA LYS A 22 63.72 17.46 -10.54
C LYS A 22 63.26 18.88 -10.18
N CYS A 23 62.20 19.04 -9.36
CA CYS A 23 61.62 20.33 -9.00
C CYS A 23 61.32 20.41 -7.49
N GLY A 24 62.33 20.27 -6.64
CA GLY A 24 62.22 20.51 -5.20
C GLY A 24 63.22 21.56 -4.74
N GLN A 25 62.76 22.61 -4.06
CA GLN A 25 63.62 23.68 -3.53
C GLN A 25 64.27 23.20 -2.22
N CYS A 26 65.51 22.73 -2.31
CA CYS A 26 66.27 22.22 -1.17
C CYS A 26 66.47 23.32 -0.11
N GLY A 27 65.88 23.11 1.08
CA GLY A 27 66.02 24.01 2.23
C GLY A 27 64.71 24.59 2.77
N LEU A 28 63.62 24.53 2.01
CA LEU A 28 62.29 24.99 2.46
C LEU A 28 61.41 23.85 2.98
N LEU A 29 61.65 22.62 2.52
CA LEU A 29 60.93 21.41 2.90
C LEU A 29 61.83 20.55 3.79
N SER A 30 61.50 20.46 5.08
CA SER A 30 62.05 19.42 5.96
C SER A 30 61.27 18.13 5.69
N MET A 31 61.79 17.26 4.82
CA MET A 31 61.14 15.98 4.52
C MET A 31 61.55 14.96 5.58
N GLU A 32 60.72 14.82 6.61
CA GLU A 32 60.81 13.66 7.49
C GLU A 32 60.24 12.44 6.75
N GLN A 33 61.13 11.56 6.29
CA GLN A 33 60.80 10.44 5.37
C GLN A 33 59.86 9.38 5.99
N GLY A 34 59.55 9.48 7.28
CA GLY A 34 58.60 8.62 8.00
C GLY A 34 57.33 9.33 8.49
N ALA A 35 57.15 10.63 8.24
CA ALA A 35 56.01 11.38 8.73
C ALA A 35 54.77 11.15 7.86
N LYS A 36 53.64 10.80 8.49
CA LYS A 36 52.34 10.73 7.82
C LYS A 36 51.94 12.16 7.43
N VAL A 37 51.70 12.40 6.14
CA VAL A 37 51.24 13.71 5.64
C VAL A 37 49.92 14.06 6.33
N GLU A 38 49.85 15.22 6.98
CA GLU A 38 48.61 15.72 7.59
C GLU A 38 47.60 16.02 6.48
N ASP A 39 46.49 15.28 6.46
CA ASP A 39 45.39 15.42 5.47
C ASP A 39 44.41 16.55 5.86
N ILE A 40 44.89 17.53 6.63
CA ILE A 40 44.09 18.64 7.15
C ILE A 40 44.13 19.77 6.14
N THR A 41 42.99 20.05 5.54
CA THR A 41 42.84 21.21 4.65
C THR A 41 43.00 22.51 5.43
N THR A 42 43.49 23.56 4.77
CA THR A 42 43.66 24.89 5.39
C THR A 42 42.38 25.39 6.06
N VAL A 43 41.22 25.08 5.47
CA VAL A 43 39.90 25.40 6.03
C VAL A 43 39.68 24.69 7.37
N ARG A 44 39.98 23.39 7.46
CA ARG A 44 39.84 22.63 8.71
C ARG A 44 40.83 23.07 9.78
N ALA A 45 42.02 23.53 9.38
CA ALA A 45 43.02 24.06 10.30
C ALA A 45 42.64 25.44 10.86
N THR A 46 42.02 26.31 10.05
CA THR A 46 41.68 27.69 10.46
C THR A 46 40.31 27.79 11.14
N TYR A 47 39.31 27.02 10.70
CA TYR A 47 37.95 27.10 11.21
C TYR A 47 37.63 25.92 12.14
N VAL A 48 38.05 26.04 13.40
CA VAL A 48 37.74 25.09 14.46
C VAL A 48 36.47 25.54 15.19
N GLN A 49 35.64 24.57 15.60
CA GLN A 49 34.45 24.87 16.42
C GLN A 49 34.87 25.60 17.69
N PRO A 50 34.31 26.78 17.99
CA PRO A 50 34.63 27.52 19.20
C PRO A 50 34.34 26.66 20.43
N LYS A 51 35.31 26.59 21.34
CA LYS A 51 35.11 25.95 22.64
C LYS A 51 34.48 26.96 23.59
N ASP A 52 33.62 26.47 24.47
CA ASP A 52 33.13 27.30 25.57
C ASP A 52 34.30 27.79 26.43
N PRO A 53 34.21 28.98 27.05
CA PRO A 53 35.31 29.60 27.80
C PRO A 53 35.88 28.81 28.97
N GLY A 54 35.38 27.60 29.26
CA GLY A 54 35.80 26.74 30.38
C GLY A 54 35.50 27.32 31.77
N VAL A 55 34.95 28.54 31.82
CA VAL A 55 34.66 29.30 33.02
C VAL A 55 33.16 29.57 33.10
N ARG A 56 32.64 29.57 34.32
CA ARG A 56 31.24 29.85 34.61
C ARG A 56 30.92 31.32 34.30
N LEU A 57 29.97 31.56 33.40
CA LEU A 57 29.55 32.90 32.99
C LEU A 57 28.45 33.52 33.89
N LYS A 58 27.73 32.69 34.66
CA LYS A 58 26.60 33.10 35.51
C LYS A 58 26.84 32.74 36.98
N GLY A 59 26.36 33.56 37.92
CA GLY A 59 26.42 33.24 39.34
C GLY A 59 25.54 32.04 39.72
N SER A 60 25.90 31.31 40.79
CA SER A 60 25.16 30.12 41.27
C SER A 60 23.70 30.42 41.60
N ARG A 61 23.42 31.57 42.24
CA ARG A 61 22.07 32.01 42.57
C ARG A 61 21.20 32.19 41.31
N LEU A 62 21.75 32.84 40.29
CA LEU A 62 21.02 33.14 39.06
C LEU A 62 20.75 31.87 38.27
N GLU A 63 21.73 30.97 38.18
CA GLU A 63 21.55 29.67 37.54
C GLU A 63 20.46 28.82 38.22
N LEU A 64 20.42 28.81 39.55
CA LEU A 64 19.39 28.07 40.29
C LEU A 64 17.99 28.65 40.05
N LEU A 65 17.87 29.97 40.06
CA LEU A 65 16.61 30.66 39.78
C LEU A 65 16.13 30.41 38.35
N GLU A 66 17.02 30.44 37.36
CA GLU A 66 16.68 30.14 35.96
C GLU A 66 16.17 28.70 35.80
N LYS A 67 16.83 27.72 36.43
CA LYS A 67 16.39 26.31 36.39
C LYS A 67 15.01 26.15 37.01
N HIS A 68 14.81 26.70 38.21
CA HIS A 68 13.54 26.62 38.91
C HIS A 68 12.40 27.29 38.11
N LEU A 69 12.65 28.46 37.51
CA LEU A 69 11.67 29.13 36.67
C LEU A 69 11.33 28.31 35.42
N THR A 70 12.33 27.71 34.78
CA THR A 70 12.15 26.86 33.60
C THR A 70 11.29 25.64 33.94
N GLU A 71 11.56 24.97 35.05
CA GLU A 71 10.77 23.84 35.55
C GLU A 71 9.33 24.25 35.86
N THR A 72 9.14 25.38 36.57
CA THR A 72 7.81 25.89 36.91
C THR A 72 6.99 26.23 35.67
N ILE A 73 7.60 26.84 34.66
CA ILE A 73 6.93 27.16 33.39
C ILE A 73 6.56 25.87 32.66
N ARG A 74 7.49 24.90 32.59
CA ARG A 74 7.25 23.60 31.96
C ARG A 74 6.07 22.87 32.59
N GLU A 75 6.02 22.77 33.92
CA GLU A 75 4.94 22.11 34.63
C GLU A 75 3.59 22.78 34.35
N LYS A 76 3.53 24.12 34.38
CA LYS A 76 2.31 24.87 34.04
C LYS A 76 1.87 24.65 32.60
N LEU A 77 2.80 24.61 31.66
CA LEU A 77 2.50 24.33 30.26
C LEU A 77 2.02 22.89 30.07
N GLU A 78 2.65 21.91 30.71
CA GLU A 78 2.22 20.51 30.66
C GLU A 78 0.79 20.38 31.18
N LEU A 79 0.42 21.08 32.26
CA LEU A 79 -0.95 21.08 32.78
C LEU A 79 -1.96 21.77 31.85
N GLN A 80 -1.59 22.87 31.20
CA GLN A 80 -2.49 23.61 30.30
C GLN A 80 -2.68 22.92 28.96
N LEU A 81 -1.61 22.31 28.43
CA LEU A 81 -1.59 21.70 27.09
C LEU A 81 -2.00 20.24 27.10
N LYS A 82 -2.03 19.58 28.27
CA LYS A 82 -2.50 18.20 28.35
C LYS A 82 -3.99 18.19 27.97
N PRO A 83 -4.35 17.61 26.81
CA PRO A 83 -5.76 17.48 26.47
C PRO A 83 -6.44 16.65 27.57
N ALA A 84 -7.72 16.94 27.83
CA ALA A 84 -8.52 16.08 28.68
C ALA A 84 -8.36 14.63 28.19
N PRO A 85 -8.24 13.64 29.10
CA PRO A 85 -8.23 12.24 28.70
C PRO A 85 -9.49 11.99 27.89
N CYS A 86 -9.32 11.82 26.58
CA CYS A 86 -10.41 11.47 25.70
C CYS A 86 -10.46 9.94 25.71
N GLU A 87 -11.62 9.39 26.05
CA GLU A 87 -11.83 7.96 25.93
C GLU A 87 -11.59 7.57 24.46
N PRO A 88 -10.68 6.64 24.16
CA PRO A 88 -10.43 6.24 22.79
C PRO A 88 -11.71 5.65 22.18
N GLU A 89 -12.16 6.21 21.06
CA GLU A 89 -13.22 5.64 20.24
C GLU A 89 -12.69 4.38 19.54
N TYR A 90 -13.14 3.22 20.01
CA TYR A 90 -12.83 1.93 19.41
C TYR A 90 -13.79 1.53 18.29
N CYS A 91 -14.84 2.32 18.07
CA CYS A 91 -15.86 2.05 17.08
C CYS A 91 -15.46 2.63 15.72
N SER A 92 -15.68 1.85 14.66
CA SER A 92 -15.54 2.39 13.31
C SER A 92 -16.75 3.25 12.95
N VAL A 93 -16.56 4.27 12.11
CA VAL A 93 -17.65 5.08 11.53
C VAL A 93 -18.73 4.18 10.91
N THR A 94 -18.32 3.06 10.31
CA THR A 94 -19.24 2.07 9.73
C THR A 94 -20.14 1.45 10.80
N GLN A 95 -19.56 1.07 11.94
CA GLN A 95 -20.30 0.46 13.04
C GLN A 95 -21.32 1.42 13.65
N GLU A 96 -20.97 2.69 13.81
CA GLU A 96 -21.88 3.70 14.37
C GLU A 96 -22.98 4.13 13.39
N SER A 97 -22.62 4.31 12.12
CA SER A 97 -23.53 4.92 11.13
C SER A 97 -24.40 3.91 10.39
N PHE A 98 -23.96 2.66 10.26
CA PHE A 98 -24.61 1.65 9.42
C PHE A 98 -25.15 0.44 10.19
N THR A 99 -24.91 0.36 11.50
CA THR A 99 -25.52 -0.69 12.33
C THR A 99 -26.84 -0.19 12.89
N ILE A 100 -27.95 -0.70 12.37
CA ILE A 100 -29.27 -0.47 12.96
C ILE A 100 -29.41 -1.39 14.17
N GLN A 101 -29.54 -0.82 15.38
CA GLN A 101 -29.85 -1.61 16.58
C GLN A 101 -31.18 -2.33 16.40
N GLY A 102 -31.19 -3.64 16.68
CA GLY A 102 -32.40 -4.46 16.60
C GLY A 102 -32.71 -5.05 15.22
N PHE A 103 -31.87 -4.83 14.21
CA PHE A 103 -32.00 -5.56 12.95
C PHE A 103 -31.64 -7.03 13.15
N VAL A 104 -32.65 -7.89 13.14
CA VAL A 104 -32.49 -9.33 13.09
C VAL A 104 -32.75 -9.75 11.65
N PRO A 105 -31.74 -10.24 10.89
CA PRO A 105 -31.96 -10.72 9.54
C PRO A 105 -32.90 -11.92 9.60
N LEU A 106 -34.17 -11.68 9.27
CA LEU A 106 -35.16 -12.74 9.13
C LEU A 106 -34.85 -13.47 7.83
N ARG A 107 -34.36 -14.71 7.94
CA ARG A 107 -34.36 -15.60 6.78
C ARG A 107 -35.81 -15.92 6.47
N GLU A 108 -36.31 -15.37 5.36
CA GLU A 108 -37.61 -15.75 4.84
C GLU A 108 -37.66 -17.27 4.72
N ARG A 109 -38.77 -17.86 5.18
CA ARG A 109 -38.99 -19.29 4.98
C ARG A 109 -38.96 -19.54 3.48
N VAL A 110 -38.11 -20.48 3.06
CA VAL A 110 -38.09 -20.96 1.68
C VAL A 110 -39.52 -21.35 1.31
N THR A 111 -40.11 -20.61 0.38
CA THR A 111 -41.41 -20.91 -0.22
C THR A 111 -41.35 -22.27 -0.92
N PRO A 112 -42.49 -22.94 -1.21
CA PRO A 112 -42.48 -24.22 -1.91
C PRO A 112 -41.56 -24.18 -3.12
N VAL A 113 -40.84 -25.28 -3.34
CA VAL A 113 -39.88 -25.44 -4.44
C VAL A 113 -40.66 -25.34 -5.75
N HIS A 114 -40.73 -24.15 -6.32
CA HIS A 114 -41.24 -23.94 -7.66
C HIS A 114 -40.36 -24.71 -8.63
N ASP A 115 -40.91 -25.73 -9.28
CA ASP A 115 -40.16 -26.51 -10.26
C ASP A 115 -40.28 -25.83 -11.63
N TYR A 116 -39.21 -25.14 -12.02
CA TYR A 116 -39.12 -24.44 -13.31
C TYR A 116 -39.31 -25.36 -14.54
N ARG A 117 -39.25 -26.69 -14.36
CA ARG A 117 -39.47 -27.65 -15.45
C ARG A 117 -40.94 -28.02 -15.63
N SER A 118 -41.73 -27.96 -14.57
CA SER A 118 -43.13 -28.39 -14.58
C SER A 118 -44.12 -27.24 -14.44
N GLU A 119 -43.72 -26.12 -13.83
CA GLU A 119 -44.56 -24.94 -13.67
C GLU A 119 -44.40 -23.98 -14.85
N GLU A 120 -45.53 -23.55 -15.41
CA GLU A 120 -45.53 -22.48 -16.42
C GLU A 120 -45.30 -21.12 -15.78
N SER A 121 -44.54 -20.27 -16.46
CA SER A 121 -44.30 -18.90 -16.01
C SER A 121 -45.60 -18.09 -15.98
N ILE A 122 -45.88 -17.43 -14.85
CA ILE A 122 -46.97 -16.47 -14.75
C ILE A 122 -46.53 -15.18 -15.46
N THR A 123 -47.03 -14.97 -16.67
CA THR A 123 -46.74 -13.80 -17.50
C THR A 123 -48.02 -12.97 -17.70
N PHE A 124 -47.86 -11.76 -18.23
CA PHE A 124 -48.99 -10.95 -18.67
C PHE A 124 -49.90 -11.74 -19.65
N TRP A 125 -49.31 -12.52 -20.55
CA TRP A 125 -50.02 -13.27 -21.57
C TRP A 125 -50.82 -14.45 -21.01
N SER A 126 -50.25 -15.21 -20.05
CA SER A 126 -50.99 -16.31 -19.41
C SER A 126 -52.15 -15.83 -18.54
N LYS A 127 -52.07 -14.62 -17.98
CA LYS A 127 -53.19 -14.00 -17.25
C LYS A 127 -54.31 -13.49 -18.15
N ASN A 128 -54.00 -13.07 -19.38
CA ASN A 128 -54.94 -12.37 -20.27
C ASN A 128 -55.47 -13.23 -21.42
N LEU A 129 -55.33 -14.57 -21.37
CA LEU A 129 -55.70 -15.50 -22.46
C LEU A 129 -57.09 -15.25 -23.06
N GLN A 130 -58.07 -14.87 -22.25
CA GLN A 130 -59.45 -14.64 -22.69
C GLN A 130 -59.70 -13.23 -23.27
N HIS A 131 -58.78 -12.29 -23.05
CA HIS A 131 -58.97 -10.87 -23.39
C HIS A 131 -58.05 -10.40 -24.53
N ILE A 132 -57.10 -11.23 -24.98
CA ILE A 132 -56.16 -10.87 -26.05
C ILE A 132 -56.85 -10.99 -27.42
N GLN A 133 -56.72 -9.95 -28.24
CA GLN A 133 -57.23 -9.91 -29.62
C GLN A 133 -56.07 -9.99 -30.62
N GLY A 134 -56.36 -10.41 -31.87
CA GLY A 134 -55.36 -10.45 -32.95
C GLY A 134 -54.41 -11.66 -32.91
N VAL A 135 -54.69 -12.67 -32.09
CA VAL A 135 -53.94 -13.93 -32.01
C VAL A 135 -54.79 -15.12 -32.45
N THR A 136 -54.15 -16.24 -32.75
CA THR A 136 -54.90 -17.49 -32.99
C THR A 136 -55.65 -17.91 -31.73
N PRO A 137 -56.92 -18.35 -31.83
CA PRO A 137 -57.69 -18.81 -30.68
C PRO A 137 -56.99 -19.97 -29.94
N VAL A 138 -57.03 -19.90 -28.61
CA VAL A 138 -56.46 -20.93 -27.73
C VAL A 138 -57.27 -22.22 -27.86
N ARG A 139 -56.59 -23.31 -28.25
CA ARG A 139 -57.22 -24.65 -28.38
C ARG A 139 -57.01 -25.56 -27.18
N SER A 140 -55.95 -25.31 -26.40
CA SER A 140 -55.61 -26.08 -25.21
C SER A 140 -55.02 -25.15 -24.15
N LEU A 141 -55.45 -25.36 -22.90
CA LEU A 141 -54.94 -24.63 -21.73
C LEU A 141 -53.53 -25.07 -21.32
N VAL A 142 -53.04 -26.20 -21.85
CA VAL A 142 -51.70 -26.75 -21.56
C VAL A 142 -50.61 -26.13 -22.44
N ALA A 143 -50.99 -25.54 -23.57
CA ALA A 143 -50.05 -24.87 -24.47
C ALA A 143 -50.77 -23.77 -25.26
N PRO A 144 -51.20 -22.69 -24.59
CA PRO A 144 -52.10 -21.71 -25.18
C PRO A 144 -51.51 -20.98 -26.39
N PHE A 145 -50.19 -20.79 -26.43
CA PHE A 145 -49.47 -20.08 -27.51
C PHE A 145 -48.78 -21.04 -28.49
N ARG A 146 -49.27 -22.27 -28.64
CA ARG A 146 -48.74 -23.21 -29.63
C ARG A 146 -48.96 -22.66 -31.05
N LYS A 147 -47.93 -22.72 -31.90
CA LYS A 147 -48.01 -22.31 -33.30
C LYS A 147 -49.14 -23.07 -34.02
N CYS A 148 -49.98 -22.34 -34.72
CA CYS A 148 -51.03 -22.87 -35.59
C CYS A 148 -50.79 -22.36 -37.00
N SER A 149 -50.73 -23.27 -37.97
CA SER A 149 -50.51 -22.95 -39.38
C SER A 149 -51.66 -23.41 -40.26
N GLU A 150 -52.84 -23.71 -39.70
CA GLU A 150 -53.96 -24.25 -40.48
C GLU A 150 -54.41 -23.32 -41.61
N PHE A 151 -54.45 -22.01 -41.36
CA PHE A 151 -54.81 -21.03 -42.39
C PHE A 151 -53.72 -20.88 -43.47
N SER A 152 -52.44 -20.96 -43.09
CA SER A 152 -51.31 -20.71 -43.98
C SER A 152 -50.70 -21.98 -44.59
N ARG A 153 -51.24 -23.16 -44.27
CA ARG A 153 -50.77 -24.45 -44.78
C ARG A 153 -51.05 -24.54 -46.29
N PRO A 154 -50.05 -24.88 -47.14
CA PRO A 154 -50.25 -25.06 -48.57
C PRO A 154 -51.35 -26.07 -48.89
N ILE A 155 -52.16 -25.80 -49.92
CA ILE A 155 -53.30 -26.65 -50.32
C ILE A 155 -52.84 -28.09 -50.63
N SER A 156 -51.65 -28.25 -51.21
CA SER A 156 -51.04 -29.56 -51.49
C SER A 156 -50.85 -30.45 -50.26
N GLU A 157 -50.84 -29.88 -49.05
CA GLU A 157 -50.67 -30.61 -47.80
C GLU A 157 -52.00 -30.87 -47.06
N ARG A 158 -53.13 -30.30 -47.51
CA ARG A 158 -54.46 -30.44 -46.86
C ARG A 158 -55.27 -31.64 -47.41
N LEU A 159 -54.60 -32.78 -47.64
CA LEU A 159 -55.15 -33.90 -48.42
C LEU A 159 -56.35 -34.64 -47.75
N ASP A 160 -56.58 -34.47 -46.45
CA ASP A 160 -57.57 -35.24 -45.68
C ASP A 160 -58.78 -34.41 -45.18
N GLU A 161 -59.00 -33.19 -45.67
CA GLU A 161 -60.07 -32.33 -45.17
C GLU A 161 -61.39 -32.57 -45.94
N PRO A 162 -62.52 -32.88 -45.27
CA PRO A 162 -63.80 -33.06 -45.95
C PRO A 162 -64.24 -31.73 -46.59
N SER A 163 -64.69 -31.79 -47.85
CA SER A 163 -65.25 -30.62 -48.54
C SER A 163 -66.42 -30.04 -47.74
N PRO A 164 -66.54 -28.71 -47.60
CA PRO A 164 -67.70 -28.11 -46.95
C PRO A 164 -68.98 -28.51 -47.71
N PRO A 165 -70.12 -28.71 -47.01
CA PRO A 165 -71.37 -29.07 -47.66
C PRO A 165 -71.82 -27.95 -48.62
N PRO A 166 -72.50 -28.28 -49.73
CA PRO A 166 -73.05 -27.28 -50.64
C PRO A 166 -74.09 -26.43 -49.90
N GLU A 167 -73.97 -25.11 -50.06
CA GLU A 167 -74.91 -24.13 -49.51
C GLU A 167 -76.19 -24.13 -50.38
N ASP A 168 -77.35 -24.26 -49.74
CA ASP A 168 -78.67 -23.92 -50.28
C ASP A 168 -78.99 -22.43 -50.04
#